data_AF-A0A9J6H456-F1
#
_entry.id   AF-A0A9J6H456-F1
#
_cell.length_a   1.000
_cell.length_b   1.000
_cell.length_c   1.000
_cell.angle_alpha   90.00
_cell.angle_beta   90.00
_cell.angle_gamma   90.00
#
_symmetry.space_group_name_H-M   'P 1'
#
loop_
_entity.id
_entity.type
_entity.pdbx_description
1 polymer ?
#
loop_
_entity_poly.entity_id
_entity_poly.type
_entity_poly.pdbx_seq_one_letter_code
_entity_poly.pdbx_strand_id
1 'polypeptide(L)'
;MRNLRFAIRVAFYGVTAYSALSTAVIYIFIQWFGRLHADMYDAESATNHTTNGWPCGDYSSSSESSVLSRNVIARGQIDVHGWWKDQDTVSTNIQCFNEPWALCSKAFSITCKPTTVRAIYQYVSFRRNLTLRSFSLSLRVSAEQLESQTADSFLGALVLVKLSDGNEEFLRVPYPASTSTLTQREGVYTASRSDRSIVSATVMLSCYGYAGVVHFTDVRLTPLVEPAASHGCKARDLLEDCPTSARVLPPVHRRQKLKFELILGKVRSSSSKKRHLNKDVALVTQLSMDRLPVLEHTLQLWEGPVSLVIYVPVKAAKTDGEWQRLYVQKKLQNLKLHPDSHVSLAYGVPGSGDYPINALRNAAIRQTNCEYLLTADADFQPSPDFSQTLPSFYEVIIVA
;
A
#
# COMPACT_ATOMS: atom_id res chain seq x y z
N MET A 1 -80.17 -9.00 -4.73
CA MET A 1 -79.34 -8.85 -3.51
C MET A 1 -78.40 -10.04 -3.21
N ARG A 2 -78.77 -11.30 -3.44
CA ARG A 2 -77.94 -12.48 -3.10
C ARG A 2 -76.63 -12.57 -3.90
N ASN A 3 -76.67 -12.25 -5.20
CA ASN A 3 -75.49 -12.27 -6.08
C ASN A 3 -74.47 -11.15 -5.76
N LEU A 4 -74.95 -9.98 -5.32
CA LEU A 4 -74.08 -8.86 -4.92
C LEU A 4 -73.30 -9.18 -3.64
N ARG A 5 -73.95 -9.83 -2.66
CA ARG A 5 -73.28 -10.27 -1.42
C ARG A 5 -72.23 -11.35 -1.68
N PHE A 6 -72.46 -12.22 -2.67
CA PHE A 6 -71.47 -13.22 -3.08
C PHE A 6 -70.25 -12.57 -3.75
N ALA A 7 -70.47 -11.65 -4.71
CA ALA A 7 -69.40 -10.94 -5.39
C ALA A 7 -68.52 -10.13 -4.42
N ILE A 8 -69.13 -9.43 -3.45
CA ILE A 8 -68.40 -8.67 -2.42
C ILE A 8 -67.54 -9.59 -1.55
N ARG A 9 -68.04 -10.77 -1.17
CA ARG A 9 -67.27 -11.74 -0.38
C ARG A 9 -66.06 -12.26 -1.16
N VAL A 10 -66.24 -12.61 -2.43
CA VAL A 10 -65.14 -13.10 -3.29
C VAL A 10 -64.07 -12.02 -3.47
N ALA A 11 -64.49 -10.77 -3.72
CA ALA A 11 -63.56 -9.64 -3.82
C ALA A 11 -62.79 -9.40 -2.52
N PHE A 12 -63.48 -9.44 -1.37
CA PHE A 12 -62.83 -9.28 -0.06
C PHE A 12 -61.79 -10.38 0.19
N TYR A 13 -62.13 -11.65 -0.07
CA TYR A 13 -61.18 -12.75 0.05
C TYR A 13 -59.98 -12.59 -0.89
N GLY A 14 -60.20 -12.18 -2.14
CA GLY A 14 -59.14 -11.91 -3.10
C GLY A 14 -58.16 -10.83 -2.62
N VAL A 15 -58.68 -9.70 -2.11
CA VAL A 15 -57.85 -8.62 -1.56
C VAL A 15 -57.09 -9.06 -0.32
N THR A 16 -57.73 -9.80 0.60
CA THR A 16 -57.04 -10.30 1.80
C THR A 16 -55.94 -11.32 1.47
N ALA A 17 -56.18 -12.21 0.50
CA ALA A 17 -55.19 -13.19 0.06
C ALA A 17 -54.00 -12.49 -0.62
N TYR A 18 -54.26 -11.51 -1.48
CA TYR A 18 -53.22 -10.72 -2.11
C TYR A 18 -52.38 -9.95 -1.08
N SER A 19 -53.02 -9.31 -0.10
CA SER A 19 -52.33 -8.59 0.97
C SER A 19 -51.45 -9.54 1.80
N ALA A 20 -51.96 -10.70 2.19
CA ALA A 20 -51.21 -11.67 2.98
C ALA A 20 -50.00 -12.21 2.20
N LEU A 21 -50.17 -12.49 0.90
CA LEU A 21 -49.08 -12.96 0.04
C LEU A 21 -48.00 -11.87 -0.13
N SER A 22 -48.40 -10.61 -0.33
CA SER A 22 -47.49 -9.48 -0.43
C SER A 22 -46.69 -9.28 0.86
N THR A 23 -47.34 -9.33 2.03
CA THR A 23 -46.65 -9.24 3.33
C THR A 23 -45.68 -10.40 3.54
N ALA A 24 -46.03 -11.63 3.14
CA ALA A 24 -45.13 -12.77 3.23
C ALA A 24 -43.88 -12.61 2.35
N VAL A 25 -44.03 -12.12 1.12
CA VAL A 25 -42.90 -11.84 0.22
C VAL A 25 -42.00 -10.75 0.78
N ILE A 26 -42.57 -9.65 1.30
CA ILE A 26 -41.80 -8.58 1.96
C ILE A 26 -41.06 -9.12 3.18
N TYR A 27 -41.70 -9.96 4.00
CA TYR A 27 -41.07 -10.56 5.18
C TYR A 27 -39.90 -11.47 4.80
N ILE A 28 -40.06 -12.31 3.78
CA ILE A 28 -38.97 -13.15 3.25
C ILE A 28 -37.81 -12.27 2.77
N PHE A 29 -38.12 -11.18 2.05
CA PHE A 29 -37.10 -10.26 1.54
C PHE A 29 -36.34 -9.56 2.69
N ILE A 30 -37.04 -9.10 3.73
CA ILE A 30 -36.44 -8.49 4.93
C ILE A 30 -35.57 -9.50 5.68
N GLN A 31 -36.02 -10.75 5.85
CA GLN A 31 -35.22 -11.80 6.50
C GLN A 31 -33.95 -12.15 5.72
N TRP A 32 -34.06 -12.18 4.38
CA TRP A 32 -32.92 -12.43 3.51
C TRP A 32 -31.90 -11.28 3.57
N PHE A 33 -32.38 -10.03 3.54
CA PHE A 33 -31.54 -8.84 3.68
C PHE A 33 -30.92 -8.71 5.08
N GLY A 34 -31.66 -9.08 6.13
CA GLY A 34 -31.19 -9.09 7.51
C GLY A 34 -30.07 -10.10 7.75
N ARG A 35 -30.15 -11.30 7.16
CA ARG A 35 -29.05 -12.29 7.20
C ARG A 35 -27.79 -11.78 6.51
N LEU A 36 -27.94 -11.14 5.36
CA LEU A 36 -26.84 -10.48 4.65
C LEU A 36 -26.16 -9.38 5.49
N HIS A 37 -26.88 -8.76 6.41
CA HIS A 37 -26.35 -7.72 7.29
C HIS A 37 -25.75 -8.26 8.61
N ALA A 38 -26.28 -9.38 9.14
CA ALA A 38 -25.75 -10.04 10.34
C ALA A 38 -24.36 -10.66 10.09
N ASP A 39 -24.12 -11.20 8.90
CA ASP A 39 -22.77 -11.67 8.48
C ASP A 39 -21.74 -10.52 8.40
N MET A 40 -22.18 -9.26 8.51
CA MET A 40 -21.34 -8.06 8.50
C MET A 40 -20.90 -7.60 9.90
N TYR A 41 -21.50 -8.12 10.98
CA TYR A 41 -21.23 -7.68 12.37
C TYR A 41 -20.59 -8.76 13.28
N ASP A 42 -20.65 -10.04 12.93
CA ASP A 42 -20.05 -11.12 13.73
C ASP A 42 -18.59 -11.44 13.36
N ALA A 43 -17.72 -10.42 13.40
CA ALA A 43 -16.27 -10.60 13.31
C ALA A 43 -15.51 -10.06 14.53
N GLU A 44 -16.19 -9.87 15.66
CA GLU A 44 -15.57 -9.33 16.88
C GLU A 44 -16.02 -10.10 18.13
N SER A 45 -15.54 -11.34 18.31
CA SER A 45 -15.41 -11.96 19.64
C SER A 45 -14.62 -13.27 19.59
N ALA A 46 -13.66 -13.39 20.53
CA ALA A 46 -13.04 -14.61 21.07
C ALA A 46 -12.15 -15.45 20.14
N THR A 47 -10.99 -16.00 20.52
CA THR A 47 -10.26 -16.10 21.80
C THR A 47 -8.84 -16.58 21.49
N ASN A 48 -7.86 -16.19 22.30
CA ASN A 48 -6.48 -16.67 22.23
C ASN A 48 -6.41 -18.19 22.48
N HIS A 49 -6.06 -18.97 21.46
CA HIS A 49 -5.49 -20.30 21.63
C HIS A 49 -4.16 -20.40 20.89
N THR A 50 -3.09 -20.40 21.67
CA THR A 50 -1.74 -20.77 21.24
C THR A 50 -1.67 -22.29 21.15
N THR A 51 -1.78 -22.84 19.94
CA THR A 51 -1.34 -24.20 19.63
C THR A 51 -0.39 -24.16 18.45
N ASN A 52 0.81 -24.69 18.63
CA ASN A 52 1.85 -24.83 17.61
C ASN A 52 1.49 -25.95 16.62
N GLY A 53 0.44 -25.73 15.82
CA GLY A 53 0.00 -26.58 14.72
C GLY A 53 -0.62 -25.71 13.62
N TRP A 54 -0.63 -26.22 12.38
CA TRP A 54 -1.19 -25.52 11.20
C TRP A 54 -2.60 -25.02 11.52
N PRO A 55 -2.91 -23.70 11.40
CA PRO A 55 -4.17 -23.13 11.93
C PRO A 55 -5.45 -23.56 11.21
N CYS A 56 -5.37 -24.35 10.13
CA CYS A 56 -6.54 -24.77 9.37
C CYS A 56 -7.11 -26.07 9.95
N GLY A 57 -8.14 -25.94 10.77
CA GLY A 57 -8.94 -27.03 11.31
C GLY A 57 -10.22 -27.26 10.50
N ASP A 58 -10.64 -28.52 10.49
CA ASP A 58 -11.77 -29.12 9.78
C ASP A 58 -13.11 -28.46 10.16
N TYR A 59 -13.52 -27.42 9.42
CA TYR A 59 -14.85 -26.81 9.55
C TYR A 59 -15.41 -26.43 8.18
N SER A 60 -16.46 -27.15 7.77
CA SER A 60 -17.21 -26.87 6.54
C SER A 60 -18.14 -25.67 6.74
N SER A 61 -17.66 -24.47 6.45
CA SER A 61 -18.55 -23.36 6.10
C SER A 61 -17.96 -22.60 4.93
N SER A 62 -18.68 -22.59 3.81
CA SER A 62 -18.35 -21.86 2.59
C SER A 62 -18.42 -20.35 2.84
N SER A 63 -17.33 -19.75 3.32
CA SER A 63 -17.18 -18.30 3.38
C SER A 63 -15.86 -17.88 2.73
N GLU A 64 -15.99 -17.22 1.59
CA GLU A 64 -15.06 -16.28 0.95
C GLU A 64 -13.55 -16.55 1.13
N SER A 65 -12.97 -17.27 0.17
CA SER A 65 -11.54 -17.60 0.10
C SER A 65 -10.63 -16.42 -0.21
N SER A 66 -11.15 -15.19 -0.32
CA SER A 66 -10.33 -14.05 -0.69
C SER A 66 -9.70 -13.38 0.52
N VAL A 67 -8.40 -13.10 0.43
CA VAL A 67 -7.67 -12.31 1.44
C VAL A 67 -7.80 -10.79 1.24
N LEU A 68 -8.52 -10.35 0.20
CA LEU A 68 -8.77 -8.93 -0.05
C LEU A 68 -9.95 -8.42 0.77
N SER A 69 -9.79 -7.27 1.42
CA SER A 69 -10.88 -6.60 2.13
C SER A 69 -11.78 -5.86 1.15
N ARG A 70 -13.09 -5.81 1.43
CA ARG A 70 -14.09 -5.02 0.68
C ARG A 70 -14.16 -3.55 1.11
N ASN A 71 -13.45 -3.21 2.19
CA ASN A 71 -13.47 -1.89 2.79
C ASN A 71 -12.57 -0.94 2.01
N VAL A 72 -13.04 0.30 1.89
CA VAL A 72 -12.33 1.35 1.18
C VAL A 72 -12.04 2.43 2.18
N ILE A 73 -10.76 2.77 2.30
CA ILE A 73 -10.28 3.65 3.34
C ILE A 73 -10.73 5.07 3.01
N ALA A 74 -11.37 5.73 3.97
CA ALA A 74 -11.85 7.09 3.79
C ALA A 74 -10.68 8.08 3.76
N ARG A 75 -10.91 9.24 3.12
CA ARG A 75 -9.90 10.30 3.06
C ARG A 75 -9.55 10.77 4.48
N GLY A 76 -8.25 10.87 4.76
CA GLY A 76 -7.74 11.30 6.07
C GLY A 76 -7.74 10.19 7.13
N GLN A 77 -8.17 8.97 6.80
CA GLN A 77 -7.99 7.81 7.66
C GLN A 77 -6.76 7.01 7.25
N ILE A 78 -6.10 6.41 8.24
CA ILE A 78 -5.00 5.48 8.04
C ILE A 78 -5.47 4.14 8.57
N ASP A 79 -5.56 3.14 7.69
CA ASP A 79 -5.91 1.78 8.07
C ASP A 79 -5.02 0.79 7.30
N VAL A 80 -4.56 -0.25 7.97
CA VAL A 80 -3.77 -1.32 7.35
C VAL A 80 -4.64 -2.19 6.46
N HIS A 81 -5.93 -2.33 6.78
CA HIS A 81 -6.85 -3.22 6.10
C HIS A 81 -7.86 -2.46 5.24
N GLY A 82 -7.60 -2.36 3.94
CA GLY A 82 -8.58 -1.78 3.02
C GLY A 82 -7.95 -1.32 1.71
N TRP A 83 -8.80 -0.80 0.84
CA TRP A 83 -8.39 -0.21 -0.42
C TRP A 83 -8.04 1.25 -0.26
N TRP A 84 -6.81 1.60 -0.64
CA TRP A 84 -6.26 2.94 -0.67
C TRP A 84 -6.46 3.56 -2.05
N LYS A 85 -6.98 4.78 -2.07
CA LYS A 85 -7.15 5.55 -3.30
C LYS A 85 -5.99 6.52 -3.44
N ASP A 86 -5.37 6.55 -4.62
CA ASP A 86 -4.34 7.54 -4.93
C ASP A 86 -4.92 8.97 -4.94
N GLN A 87 -6.16 9.14 -5.44
CA GLN A 87 -6.83 10.43 -5.61
C GLN A 87 -8.37 10.28 -5.46
N ASP A 88 -9.11 11.39 -5.40
CA ASP A 88 -10.59 11.43 -5.32
C ASP A 88 -11.31 10.88 -6.58
N THR A 89 -10.61 10.20 -7.47
CA THR A 89 -11.13 9.72 -8.77
C THR A 89 -11.73 8.32 -8.74
N VAL A 90 -11.75 7.66 -7.57
CA VAL A 90 -12.32 6.31 -7.42
C VAL A 90 -13.58 6.35 -6.56
N SER A 91 -14.71 6.09 -7.20
CA SER A 91 -16.02 5.97 -6.53
C SER A 91 -16.38 4.50 -6.34
N THR A 92 -17.10 4.21 -5.26
CA THR A 92 -17.59 2.86 -4.94
C THR A 92 -19.09 2.87 -5.05
N ASN A 93 -19.60 2.43 -6.20
CA ASN A 93 -21.02 2.49 -6.51
C ASN A 93 -21.54 1.09 -6.77
N ILE A 94 -22.84 0.88 -6.55
CA ILE A 94 -23.51 -0.33 -7.02
C ILE A 94 -23.70 -0.16 -8.53
N GLN A 95 -23.14 -1.09 -9.31
CA GLN A 95 -23.28 -1.14 -10.76
C GLN A 95 -24.10 -2.36 -11.14
N CYS A 96 -25.14 -2.15 -11.94
CA CYS A 96 -26.00 -3.19 -12.46
C CYS A 96 -25.65 -3.41 -13.93
N PHE A 97 -25.21 -4.62 -14.25
CA PHE A 97 -24.82 -4.97 -15.62
C PHE A 97 -26.02 -5.60 -16.32
N ASN A 98 -26.25 -5.22 -17.59
CA ASN A 98 -27.37 -5.69 -18.41
C ASN A 98 -27.15 -7.16 -18.86
N GLU A 99 -27.18 -8.08 -17.91
CA GLU A 99 -27.18 -9.53 -18.14
C GLU A 99 -28.55 -10.14 -17.81
N PRO A 100 -28.89 -11.36 -18.32
CA PRO A 100 -30.22 -11.98 -18.19
C PRO A 100 -30.73 -12.16 -16.74
N TRP A 101 -29.86 -11.91 -15.76
CA TRP A 101 -30.15 -11.82 -14.35
C TRP A 101 -29.37 -10.61 -13.85
N ALA A 102 -30.01 -9.44 -13.72
CA ALA A 102 -29.32 -8.18 -13.41
C ALA A 102 -28.58 -8.27 -12.06
N LEU A 103 -27.31 -8.68 -12.11
CA LEU A 103 -26.44 -8.78 -10.95
C LEU A 103 -25.86 -7.39 -10.68
N CYS A 104 -26.54 -6.66 -9.82
CA CYS A 104 -26.00 -5.44 -9.24
C CYS A 104 -24.91 -5.83 -8.22
N SER A 105 -23.70 -5.32 -8.41
CA SER A 105 -22.58 -5.56 -7.48
C SER A 105 -21.87 -4.25 -7.14
N LYS A 106 -21.20 -4.24 -5.99
CA LYS A 106 -20.35 -3.11 -5.59
C LYS A 106 -19.14 -3.08 -6.52
N ALA A 107 -18.97 -1.99 -7.25
CA ALA A 107 -17.88 -1.79 -8.20
C ALA A 107 -16.95 -0.65 -7.77
N PHE A 108 -15.66 -0.80 -8.06
CA PHE A 108 -14.73 0.32 -8.12
C PHE A 108 -14.85 0.98 -9.49
N SER A 109 -15.37 2.20 -9.50
CA SER A 109 -15.52 3.01 -10.72
C SER A 109 -14.36 3.99 -10.80
N ILE A 110 -13.55 3.88 -11.85
CA ILE A 110 -12.39 4.73 -12.09
C ILE A 110 -12.60 5.49 -13.40
N THR A 111 -12.52 6.82 -13.34
CA THR A 111 -12.50 7.66 -14.55
C THR A 111 -11.08 7.75 -15.08
N CYS A 112 -10.82 7.07 -16.20
CA CYS A 112 -9.51 6.98 -16.83
C CYS A 112 -9.13 8.28 -17.53
N LYS A 113 -7.83 8.58 -17.53
CA LYS A 113 -7.26 9.70 -18.30
C LYS A 113 -6.08 9.22 -19.15
N PRO A 114 -5.88 9.80 -20.35
CA PRO A 114 -4.77 9.42 -21.22
C PRO A 114 -3.38 9.66 -20.61
N THR A 115 -3.23 10.71 -19.80
CA THR A 115 -1.93 11.24 -19.36
C THR A 115 -1.55 10.84 -17.94
N THR A 116 -2.46 10.25 -17.16
CA THR A 116 -2.21 9.97 -15.74
C THR A 116 -2.66 8.56 -15.40
N VAL A 117 -1.85 7.81 -14.67
CA VAL A 117 -2.26 6.53 -14.09
C VAL A 117 -3.35 6.78 -13.06
N ARG A 118 -4.45 6.04 -13.16
CA ARG A 118 -5.53 6.04 -12.18
C ARG A 118 -5.58 4.69 -11.54
N ALA A 119 -5.45 4.63 -10.22
CA ALA A 119 -5.31 3.37 -9.52
C ALA A 119 -5.94 3.38 -8.12
N ILE A 120 -6.30 2.18 -7.67
CA ILE A 120 -6.64 1.86 -6.29
C ILE A 120 -5.82 0.64 -5.85
N TYR A 121 -5.35 0.65 -4.60
CA TYR A 121 -4.37 -0.30 -4.09
C TYR A 121 -4.89 -1.02 -2.86
N GLN A 122 -4.54 -2.28 -2.70
CA GLN A 122 -4.68 -2.98 -1.43
C GLN A 122 -3.43 -3.80 -1.15
N TYR A 123 -2.86 -3.57 0.03
CA TYR A 123 -1.71 -4.30 0.53
C TYR A 123 -2.20 -5.45 1.41
N VAL A 124 -1.61 -6.64 1.23
CA VAL A 124 -1.80 -7.80 2.10
C VAL A 124 -0.44 -8.35 2.53
N SER A 125 -0.26 -8.54 3.83
CA SER A 125 0.90 -9.22 4.41
C SER A 125 0.49 -10.59 4.93
N PHE A 126 1.27 -11.61 4.58
CA PHE A 126 1.01 -13.00 4.99
C PHE A 126 1.84 -13.37 6.22
N ARG A 127 1.29 -14.22 7.10
CA ARG A 127 2.00 -14.65 8.30
C ARG A 127 3.32 -15.35 7.94
N ARG A 128 4.38 -15.01 8.67
CA ARG A 128 5.75 -15.52 8.43
C ARG A 128 5.91 -17.04 8.57
N ASN A 129 4.99 -17.71 9.26
CA ASN A 129 4.99 -19.15 9.42
C ASN A 129 4.31 -19.89 8.26
N LEU A 130 3.75 -19.17 7.28
CA LEU A 130 3.11 -19.75 6.11
C LEU A 130 4.09 -19.85 4.95
N THR A 131 4.21 -21.06 4.39
CA THR A 131 4.98 -21.30 3.17
C THR A 131 4.08 -21.13 1.95
N LEU A 132 3.58 -19.91 1.73
CA LEU A 132 2.73 -19.61 0.57
C LEU A 132 3.58 -19.49 -0.69
N ARG A 133 3.28 -20.25 -1.74
CA ARG A 133 4.05 -20.23 -3.00
C ARG A 133 3.28 -19.76 -4.22
N SER A 134 1.96 -19.82 -4.16
CA SER A 134 1.10 -19.44 -5.28
C SER A 134 -0.21 -18.84 -4.80
N PHE A 135 -0.82 -18.03 -5.66
CA PHE A 135 -2.17 -17.50 -5.47
C PHE A 135 -2.84 -17.32 -6.83
N SER A 136 -4.16 -17.27 -6.82
CA SER A 136 -4.97 -16.82 -7.95
C SER A 136 -5.52 -15.41 -7.68
N LEU A 137 -5.48 -14.55 -8.69
CA LEU A 137 -6.21 -13.28 -8.73
C LEU A 137 -7.31 -13.38 -9.79
N SER A 138 -8.56 -13.28 -9.38
CA SER A 138 -9.70 -13.14 -10.29
C SER A 138 -10.40 -11.81 -10.09
N LEU A 139 -10.93 -11.25 -11.18
CA LEU A 139 -11.70 -10.01 -11.17
C LEU A 139 -12.58 -9.94 -12.40
N ARG A 140 -13.58 -9.07 -12.36
CA ARG A 140 -14.43 -8.71 -13.49
C ARG A 140 -14.29 -7.24 -13.83
N VAL A 141 -14.28 -6.94 -15.12
CA VAL A 141 -14.14 -5.58 -15.63
C VAL A 141 -15.22 -5.30 -16.67
N SER A 142 -15.81 -4.11 -16.61
CA SER A 142 -16.62 -3.54 -17.68
C SER A 142 -16.11 -2.12 -17.95
N ALA A 143 -16.00 -1.76 -19.22
CA ALA A 143 -15.54 -0.44 -19.65
C ALA A 143 -16.47 0.08 -20.75
N GLU A 144 -17.24 1.12 -20.46
CA GLU A 144 -18.10 1.74 -21.45
C GLU A 144 -17.30 2.82 -22.20
N GLN A 145 -17.25 2.71 -23.53
CA GLN A 145 -16.64 3.72 -24.42
C GLN A 145 -15.16 4.01 -24.10
N LEU A 146 -14.36 2.96 -23.93
CA LEU A 146 -12.94 3.12 -23.64
C LEU A 146 -12.13 3.34 -24.93
N GLU A 147 -11.54 4.51 -25.09
CA GLU A 147 -10.72 4.85 -26.25
C GLU A 147 -9.23 4.85 -25.89
N SER A 148 -8.43 4.04 -26.59
CA SER A 148 -6.98 4.02 -26.42
C SER A 148 -6.36 5.26 -27.06
N GLN A 149 -5.58 6.01 -26.29
CA GLN A 149 -4.95 7.25 -26.73
C GLN A 149 -3.42 7.13 -26.80
N THR A 150 -2.85 6.04 -26.30
CA THR A 150 -1.41 5.75 -26.33
C THR A 150 -1.15 4.29 -26.70
N ALA A 151 0.05 3.98 -27.20
CA ALA A 151 0.47 2.62 -27.54
C ALA A 151 0.72 1.75 -26.29
N ASP A 152 1.11 2.37 -25.17
CA ASP A 152 1.40 1.70 -23.89
C ASP A 152 0.22 1.78 -22.91
N SER A 153 -1.01 1.74 -23.42
CA SER A 153 -2.21 1.79 -22.58
C SER A 153 -2.36 0.50 -21.75
N PHE A 154 -2.87 0.65 -20.52
CA PHE A 154 -3.08 -0.47 -19.60
C PHE A 154 -4.44 -0.35 -18.95
N LEU A 155 -5.17 -1.46 -18.93
CA LEU A 155 -6.38 -1.66 -18.15
C LEU A 155 -6.29 -3.02 -17.49
N GLY A 156 -6.52 -3.09 -16.19
CA GLY A 156 -6.64 -4.36 -15.49
C GLY A 156 -6.05 -4.32 -14.09
N ALA A 157 -5.54 -5.47 -13.65
CA ALA A 157 -4.88 -5.61 -12.36
C ALA A 157 -3.40 -5.93 -12.49
N LEU A 158 -2.63 -5.40 -11.56
CA LEU A 158 -1.22 -5.66 -11.34
C LEU A 158 -1.04 -6.10 -9.89
N VAL A 159 -0.27 -7.15 -9.64
CA VAL A 159 0.11 -7.55 -8.29
C VAL A 159 1.62 -7.48 -8.18
N LEU A 160 2.12 -6.63 -7.29
CA LEU A 160 3.51 -6.63 -6.86
C LEU A 160 3.65 -7.66 -5.72
N VAL A 161 4.48 -8.68 -5.92
CA VAL A 161 4.69 -9.78 -4.99
C VAL A 161 6.07 -9.64 -4.36
N LYS A 162 6.14 -9.54 -3.03
CA LYS A 162 7.40 -9.53 -2.27
C LYS A 162 7.68 -10.94 -1.76
N LEU A 163 8.86 -11.45 -2.08
CA LEU A 163 9.31 -12.79 -1.70
C LEU A 163 10.17 -12.76 -0.44
N SER A 164 10.34 -13.92 0.19
CA SER A 164 11.08 -14.11 1.44
C SER A 164 12.57 -13.74 1.37
N ASP A 165 13.15 -13.70 0.18
CA ASP A 165 14.53 -13.25 -0.06
C ASP A 165 14.66 -11.74 -0.34
N GLY A 166 13.54 -11.01 -0.31
CA GLY A 166 13.46 -9.58 -0.59
C GLY A 166 13.38 -9.25 -2.09
N ASN A 167 13.32 -10.24 -2.99
CA ASN A 167 13.05 -9.99 -4.40
C ASN A 167 11.57 -9.67 -4.62
N GLU A 168 11.32 -8.94 -5.71
CA GLU A 168 9.99 -8.52 -6.14
C GLU A 168 9.68 -9.12 -7.51
N GLU A 169 8.48 -9.67 -7.65
CA GLU A 169 7.94 -10.23 -8.90
C GLU A 169 6.55 -9.64 -9.17
N PHE A 170 6.07 -9.74 -10.41
CA PHE A 170 4.78 -9.14 -10.81
C PHE A 170 3.85 -10.14 -11.50
N LEU A 171 2.57 -10.10 -11.13
CA LEU A 171 1.48 -10.70 -11.90
C LEU A 171 0.70 -9.60 -12.62
N ARG A 172 0.39 -9.80 -13.91
CA ARG A 172 -0.47 -8.90 -14.70
C ARG A 172 -1.71 -9.65 -15.15
N VAL A 173 -2.87 -9.03 -14.95
CA VAL A 173 -4.16 -9.49 -15.48
C VAL A 173 -4.75 -8.38 -16.34
N PRO A 174 -4.29 -8.25 -17.61
CA PRO A 174 -4.70 -7.17 -18.49
C PRO A 174 -6.08 -7.43 -19.09
N TYR A 175 -6.75 -6.35 -19.50
CA TYR A 175 -7.99 -6.35 -20.27
C TYR A 175 -7.81 -5.54 -21.56
N PRO A 176 -8.41 -5.99 -22.67
CA PRO A 176 -8.38 -5.22 -23.91
C PRO A 176 -9.28 -3.99 -23.83
N ALA A 177 -8.97 -2.98 -24.64
CA ALA A 177 -9.79 -1.76 -24.77
C ALA A 177 -11.25 -2.04 -25.18
N SER A 178 -11.48 -3.13 -25.93
CA SER A 178 -12.79 -3.56 -26.42
C SER A 178 -13.71 -4.18 -25.36
N THR A 179 -13.34 -4.13 -24.08
CA THR A 179 -14.11 -4.74 -22.97
C THR A 179 -15.36 -3.92 -22.68
N SER A 180 -16.40 -4.04 -23.50
CA SER A 180 -17.67 -3.32 -23.32
C SER A 180 -18.58 -3.97 -22.27
N THR A 181 -18.62 -5.31 -22.23
CA THR A 181 -19.44 -6.08 -21.28
C THR A 181 -18.63 -6.55 -20.08
N LEU A 182 -19.34 -6.98 -19.03
CA LEU A 182 -18.75 -7.52 -17.81
C LEU A 182 -17.94 -8.78 -18.12
N THR A 183 -16.63 -8.64 -18.21
CA THR A 183 -15.72 -9.72 -18.58
C THR A 183 -14.93 -10.19 -17.37
N GLN A 184 -14.90 -11.50 -17.12
CA GLN A 184 -14.09 -12.10 -16.06
C GLN A 184 -12.73 -12.55 -16.60
N ARG A 185 -11.66 -12.28 -15.84
CA ARG A 185 -10.33 -12.87 -16.06
C ARG A 185 -9.71 -13.30 -14.75
N GLU A 186 -8.82 -14.27 -14.87
CA GLU A 186 -8.06 -14.85 -13.77
C GLU A 186 -6.58 -14.93 -14.16
N GLY A 187 -5.70 -14.63 -13.21
CA GLY A 187 -4.26 -14.84 -13.33
C GLY A 187 -3.76 -15.62 -12.14
N VAL A 188 -2.92 -16.62 -12.39
CA VAL A 188 -2.27 -17.41 -11.36
C VAL A 188 -0.81 -17.00 -11.27
N TYR A 189 -0.35 -16.72 -10.06
CA TYR A 189 1.06 -16.50 -9.77
C TYR A 189 1.62 -17.69 -9.00
N THR A 190 2.82 -18.13 -9.39
CA THR A 190 3.61 -19.12 -8.66
C THR A 190 5.04 -18.62 -8.59
N ALA A 191 5.61 -18.63 -7.38
CA ALA A 191 6.99 -18.18 -7.16
C ALA A 191 7.97 -18.93 -8.06
N SER A 192 8.81 -18.18 -8.77
CA SER A 192 9.74 -18.69 -9.79
C SER A 192 10.68 -19.80 -9.28
N ARG A 193 10.97 -19.84 -7.97
CA ARG A 193 11.82 -20.84 -7.33
C ARG A 193 11.11 -21.56 -6.18
N SER A 194 11.53 -22.80 -5.91
CA SER A 194 10.94 -23.67 -4.89
C SER A 194 11.23 -23.28 -3.45
N ASP A 195 12.34 -22.59 -3.22
CA ASP A 195 12.81 -22.14 -1.92
C ASP A 195 12.23 -20.78 -1.48
N ARG A 196 11.44 -20.14 -2.35
CA ARG A 196 10.86 -18.82 -2.10
C ARG A 196 9.40 -18.93 -1.67
N SER A 197 9.07 -18.20 -0.61
CA SER A 197 7.69 -17.99 -0.17
C SER A 197 7.27 -16.54 -0.36
N ILE A 198 5.97 -16.34 -0.52
CA ILE A 198 5.33 -15.04 -0.69
C ILE A 198 5.14 -14.44 0.70
N VAL A 199 5.72 -13.26 0.92
CA VAL A 199 5.62 -12.51 2.18
C VAL A 199 4.48 -11.51 2.13
N SER A 200 4.33 -10.81 1.00
CA SER A 200 3.25 -9.84 0.83
C SER A 200 2.87 -9.67 -0.63
N ALA A 201 1.67 -9.17 -0.87
CA ALA A 201 1.19 -8.79 -2.19
C ALA A 201 0.53 -7.41 -2.14
N THR A 202 0.84 -6.56 -3.12
CA THR A 202 0.15 -5.28 -3.35
C THR A 202 -0.66 -5.40 -4.63
N VAL A 203 -1.98 -5.47 -4.51
CA VAL A 203 -2.90 -5.50 -5.64
C VAL A 203 -3.20 -4.06 -6.05
N MET A 204 -2.96 -3.75 -7.32
CA MET A 204 -3.31 -2.49 -7.97
C MET A 204 -4.34 -2.75 -9.06
N LEU A 205 -5.50 -2.10 -8.97
CA LEU A 205 -6.44 -2.01 -10.08
C LEU A 205 -6.21 -0.66 -10.75
N SER A 206 -5.91 -0.64 -12.04
CA SER A 206 -5.59 0.61 -12.71
C SER A 206 -6.04 0.71 -14.16
N CYS A 207 -6.13 1.96 -14.60
CA CYS A 207 -6.21 2.31 -16.00
C CYS A 207 -5.29 3.48 -16.36
N TYR A 208 -4.66 3.39 -17.52
CA TYR A 208 -3.72 4.38 -18.07
C TYR A 208 -3.79 4.36 -19.60
N GLY A 209 -3.63 5.52 -20.24
CA GLY A 209 -3.65 5.63 -21.71
C GLY A 209 -5.05 5.51 -22.32
N TYR A 210 -6.10 5.58 -21.50
CA TYR A 210 -7.50 5.48 -21.90
C TYR A 210 -8.29 6.72 -21.49
N ALA A 211 -9.30 7.07 -22.29
CA ALA A 211 -10.37 7.99 -21.90
C ALA A 211 -11.68 7.19 -21.71
N GLY A 212 -12.37 7.39 -20.60
CA GLY A 212 -13.64 6.71 -20.28
C GLY A 212 -13.76 6.33 -18.81
N VAL A 213 -14.79 5.54 -18.48
CA VAL A 213 -15.02 5.02 -17.12
C VAL A 213 -14.93 3.50 -17.14
N VAL A 214 -14.23 2.96 -16.16
CA VAL A 214 -14.06 1.52 -15.98
C VAL A 214 -14.59 1.09 -14.61
N HIS A 215 -15.18 -0.09 -14.58
CA HIS A 215 -15.79 -0.68 -13.40
C HIS A 215 -15.11 -2.01 -13.10
N PHE A 216 -14.48 -2.12 -11.92
CA PHE A 216 -13.92 -3.35 -11.40
C PHE A 216 -14.85 -3.95 -10.35
N THR A 217 -15.18 -5.23 -10.50
CA THR A 217 -16.06 -5.98 -9.59
C THR A 217 -15.48 -7.36 -9.30
N ASP A 218 -16.01 -8.02 -8.26
CA ASP A 218 -15.64 -9.40 -7.89
C ASP A 218 -14.11 -9.63 -7.78
N VAL A 219 -13.37 -8.65 -7.28
CA VAL A 219 -11.92 -8.71 -7.14
C VAL A 219 -11.54 -9.64 -5.99
N ARG A 220 -10.84 -10.73 -6.29
CA ARG A 220 -10.49 -11.78 -5.34
C ARG A 220 -9.05 -12.23 -5.51
N LEU A 221 -8.27 -12.13 -4.44
CA LEU A 221 -6.97 -12.80 -4.29
C LEU A 221 -7.17 -14.05 -3.42
N THR A 222 -6.94 -15.24 -3.98
CA THR A 222 -7.12 -16.54 -3.30
C THR A 222 -5.77 -17.25 -3.21
N PRO A 223 -5.20 -17.41 -2.01
CA PRO A 223 -3.99 -18.21 -1.79
C PRO A 223 -4.21 -19.66 -2.21
N LEU A 224 -3.23 -20.23 -2.92
CA LEU A 224 -3.23 -21.65 -3.31
C LEU A 224 -2.27 -22.39 -2.36
N VAL A 225 -2.85 -23.19 -1.46
CA VAL A 225 -2.10 -23.93 -0.42
C VAL A 225 -2.11 -25.42 -0.77
N GLU A 226 -0.94 -26.05 -0.78
CA GLU A 226 -0.77 -27.51 -0.93
C GLU A 226 -0.39 -28.15 0.43
N PRO A 227 -0.92 -29.34 0.78
CA PRO A 227 -1.97 -30.09 0.09
C PRO A 227 -3.37 -29.53 0.39
N ALA A 228 -4.37 -30.01 -0.35
CA ALA A 228 -5.77 -29.59 -0.39
C ALA A 228 -6.59 -29.72 0.93
N ALA A 229 -6.02 -29.34 2.07
CA ALA A 229 -6.72 -29.11 3.34
C ALA A 229 -7.28 -27.67 3.44
N SER A 230 -7.42 -26.96 2.30
CA SER A 230 -7.90 -25.59 2.21
C SER A 230 -9.42 -25.44 2.36
N HIS A 231 -10.14 -26.50 2.73
CA HIS A 231 -11.53 -26.41 3.14
C HIS A 231 -11.61 -25.86 4.59
N GLY A 232 -11.47 -24.54 4.76
CA GLY A 232 -11.81 -23.88 6.02
C GLY A 232 -10.94 -22.72 6.48
N CYS A 233 -9.80 -22.42 5.83
CA CYS A 233 -8.96 -21.31 6.27
C CYS A 233 -9.65 -19.96 5.97
N LYS A 234 -9.90 -19.13 7.00
CA LYS A 234 -10.40 -17.77 6.81
C LYS A 234 -9.24 -16.84 6.45
N ALA A 235 -9.53 -15.73 5.76
CA ALA A 235 -8.52 -14.73 5.40
C ALA A 235 -7.66 -14.29 6.60
N ARG A 236 -8.28 -14.09 7.77
CA ARG A 236 -7.61 -13.72 9.02
C ARG A 236 -6.55 -14.73 9.52
N ASP A 237 -6.70 -16.00 9.17
CA ASP A 237 -5.76 -17.05 9.57
C ASP A 237 -4.48 -17.00 8.72
N LEU A 238 -4.57 -16.37 7.53
CA LEU A 238 -3.48 -16.26 6.56
C LEU A 238 -2.73 -14.92 6.64
N LEU A 239 -3.41 -13.87 7.07
CA LEU A 239 -2.87 -12.52 7.14
C LEU A 239 -2.12 -12.27 8.46
N GLU A 240 -1.06 -11.46 8.39
CA GLU A 240 -0.45 -10.91 9.61
C GLU A 240 -1.48 -10.06 10.35
N ASP A 241 -1.58 -10.28 11.66
CA ASP A 241 -2.39 -9.42 12.51
C ASP A 241 -1.77 -8.02 12.52
N CYS A 242 -2.60 -6.98 12.49
CA CYS A 242 -2.14 -5.65 12.84
C CYS A 242 -1.43 -5.72 14.20
N PRO A 243 -0.23 -5.14 14.36
CA PRO A 243 0.37 -5.02 15.67
C PRO A 243 -0.63 -4.27 16.55
N THR A 244 -1.31 -5.01 17.44
CA THR A 244 -2.20 -4.43 18.43
C THR A 244 -1.38 -3.39 19.17
N SER A 245 -1.85 -2.13 19.13
CA SER A 245 -1.22 -0.94 19.71
C SER A 245 -0.22 -1.37 20.76
N ALA A 246 1.06 -1.34 20.38
CA ALA A 246 2.10 -2.03 21.11
C ALA A 246 1.98 -1.65 22.58
N ARG A 247 1.51 -2.58 23.43
CA ARG A 247 2.02 -2.63 24.80
C ARG A 247 3.51 -2.62 24.58
N VAL A 248 4.14 -1.49 24.91
CA VAL A 248 5.55 -1.18 24.66
C VAL A 248 6.35 -2.44 24.91
N LEU A 249 6.57 -3.22 23.85
CA LEU A 249 7.42 -4.38 23.94
C LEU A 249 8.78 -3.78 24.26
N PRO A 250 9.52 -4.30 25.25
CA PRO A 250 10.91 -3.91 25.42
C PRO A 250 11.56 -4.06 24.04
N PRO A 251 12.45 -3.15 23.62
CA PRO A 251 12.84 -3.03 22.22
C PRO A 251 13.50 -4.32 21.71
N VAL A 252 12.69 -5.22 21.14
CA VAL A 252 13.13 -6.41 20.38
C VAL A 252 13.31 -6.05 18.91
N HIS A 253 13.31 -4.76 18.56
CA HIS A 253 14.06 -4.33 17.39
C HIS A 253 15.53 -4.43 17.73
N ARG A 254 16.13 -5.57 17.37
CA ARG A 254 17.56 -5.71 17.12
C ARG A 254 17.94 -4.51 16.27
N ARG A 255 18.47 -3.44 16.91
CA ARG A 255 18.75 -2.15 16.24
C ARG A 255 19.49 -2.50 14.96
N GLN A 256 18.88 -2.27 13.80
CA GLN A 256 19.55 -2.50 12.53
C GLN A 256 20.79 -1.63 12.57
N LYS A 257 21.94 -2.28 12.79
CA LYS A 257 23.20 -1.58 13.02
C LYS A 257 23.74 -1.23 11.65
N LEU A 258 23.18 -0.17 11.07
CA LEU A 258 23.69 0.44 9.85
C LEU A 258 25.16 0.78 10.09
N LYS A 259 26.02 0.38 9.14
CA LYS A 259 27.42 0.80 9.13
C LYS A 259 27.46 2.18 8.48
N PHE A 260 28.00 3.16 9.19
CA PHE A 260 28.17 4.52 8.67
C PHE A 260 29.63 4.75 8.29
N GLU A 261 29.83 5.48 7.20
CA GLU A 261 31.14 5.90 6.73
C GLU A 261 31.10 7.38 6.33
N LEU A 262 31.98 8.18 6.94
CA LEU A 262 32.07 9.60 6.65
C LEU A 262 32.82 9.82 5.34
N ILE A 263 32.21 10.55 4.40
CA ILE A 263 32.79 10.90 3.11
C ILE A 263 33.38 12.31 3.12
N LEU A 264 32.64 13.26 3.71
CA LEU A 264 33.01 14.66 3.79
C LEU A 264 32.63 15.21 5.17
N GLY A 265 33.48 16.06 5.74
CA GLY A 265 33.29 16.67 7.05
C GLY A 265 34.32 16.20 8.08
N LYS A 266 34.19 16.67 9.33
CA LYS A 266 35.11 16.35 10.41
C LYS A 266 34.49 15.31 11.35
N VAL A 267 35.25 14.30 11.75
CA VAL A 267 34.81 13.31 12.75
C VAL A 267 34.63 14.02 14.09
N ARG A 268 33.47 13.82 14.73
CA ARG A 268 33.21 14.35 16.07
C ARG A 268 34.08 13.62 17.11
N SER A 269 34.97 14.36 17.78
CA SER A 269 35.60 13.92 19.03
C SER A 269 34.57 13.94 20.15
N SER A 270 34.46 12.86 20.93
CA SER A 270 33.51 12.72 22.05
C SER A 270 33.91 13.54 23.29
N SER A 271 35.05 14.21 23.28
CA SER A 271 35.61 14.93 24.44
C SER A 271 35.75 16.43 24.17
N SER A 272 34.70 17.22 24.43
CA SER A 272 34.88 18.62 24.87
C SER A 272 33.55 19.33 25.23
N LYS A 273 33.72 20.18 26.25
CA LYS A 273 32.83 21.12 26.93
C LYS A 273 31.83 21.88 26.04
N LYS A 274 30.77 22.44 26.69
CA LYS A 274 29.74 23.37 26.17
C LYS A 274 30.15 23.98 24.83
N ARG A 275 29.59 23.41 23.75
CA ARG A 275 29.93 23.75 22.38
C ARG A 275 29.20 25.02 21.98
N HIS A 276 29.93 25.92 21.33
CA HIS A 276 29.30 26.96 20.53
C HIS A 276 28.72 26.28 19.28
N LEU A 277 27.40 26.18 19.20
CA LEU A 277 26.73 25.73 17.97
C LEU A 277 26.88 26.82 16.91
N ASN A 278 26.93 26.41 15.64
CA ASN A 278 26.87 27.37 14.54
C ASN A 278 25.41 27.88 14.44
N LYS A 279 25.23 29.20 14.31
CA LYS A 279 23.91 29.83 14.14
C LYS A 279 23.39 29.77 12.69
N ASP A 280 24.18 29.22 11.77
CA ASP A 280 23.74 28.92 10.42
C ASP A 280 22.62 27.87 10.41
N VAL A 281 21.84 27.82 9.33
CA VAL A 281 20.82 26.80 9.11
C VAL A 281 21.43 25.65 8.31
N ALA A 282 21.42 24.44 8.87
CA ALA A 282 21.82 23.25 8.13
C ALA A 282 20.67 22.62 7.35
N LEU A 283 20.86 22.37 6.05
CA LEU A 283 19.98 21.48 5.28
C LEU A 283 20.25 20.03 5.69
N VAL A 284 19.29 19.41 6.37
CA VAL A 284 19.37 18.02 6.85
C VAL A 284 18.53 17.13 5.96
N THR A 285 19.19 16.24 5.22
CA THR A 285 18.50 15.36 4.26
C THR A 285 19.11 13.97 4.21
N GLN A 286 18.36 13.06 3.61
CA GLN A 286 18.69 11.65 3.46
C GLN A 286 18.09 11.12 2.16
N LEU A 287 18.80 10.23 1.47
CA LEU A 287 18.37 9.66 0.20
C LEU A 287 19.07 8.34 -0.12
N SER A 288 18.53 7.59 -1.06
CA SER A 288 19.22 6.49 -1.73
C SER A 288 20.15 7.00 -2.85
N MET A 289 21.11 6.16 -3.25
CA MET A 289 22.11 6.48 -4.28
C MET A 289 21.51 6.96 -5.61
N ASP A 290 20.37 6.42 -6.03
CA ASP A 290 19.68 6.74 -7.29
C ASP A 290 19.09 8.16 -7.31
N ARG A 291 18.88 8.78 -6.14
CA ARG A 291 18.35 10.14 -6.03
C ARG A 291 19.42 11.21 -5.92
N LEU A 292 20.71 10.84 -5.89
CA LEU A 292 21.81 11.80 -5.80
C LEU A 292 21.79 12.85 -6.93
N PRO A 293 21.47 12.50 -8.20
CA PRO A 293 21.36 13.49 -9.27
C PRO A 293 20.28 14.54 -9.03
N VAL A 294 19.17 14.20 -8.37
CA VAL A 294 18.10 15.15 -8.02
C VAL A 294 18.61 16.16 -7.00
N LEU A 295 19.31 15.66 -5.98
CA LEU A 295 19.84 16.49 -4.90
C LEU A 295 21.01 17.39 -5.36
N GLU A 296 21.78 16.98 -6.38
CA GLU A 296 22.89 17.80 -6.92
C GLU A 296 22.45 19.22 -7.28
N HIS A 297 21.24 19.40 -7.82
CA HIS A 297 20.73 20.73 -8.15
C HIS A 297 20.45 21.56 -6.89
N THR A 298 19.82 20.95 -5.88
CA THR A 298 19.61 21.59 -4.58
C THR A 298 20.93 22.02 -3.94
N LEU A 299 21.95 21.16 -3.98
CA LEU A 299 23.26 21.43 -3.39
C LEU A 299 24.06 22.51 -4.12
N GLN A 300 23.77 22.77 -5.40
CA GLN A 300 24.38 23.89 -6.15
C GLN A 300 23.80 25.25 -5.75
N LEU A 301 22.54 25.26 -5.32
CA LEU A 301 21.81 26.49 -4.96
C LEU A 301 21.88 26.79 -3.45
N TRP A 302 22.10 25.78 -2.62
CA TRP A 302 22.14 25.92 -1.17
C TRP A 302 23.50 26.45 -0.69
N GLU A 303 23.51 27.65 -0.12
CA GLU A 303 24.74 28.30 0.36
C GLU A 303 25.14 27.88 1.79
N GLY A 304 24.21 27.33 2.57
CA GLY A 304 24.43 26.98 3.97
C GLY A 304 25.08 25.60 4.20
N PRO A 305 25.36 25.24 5.47
CA PRO A 305 25.80 23.89 5.83
C PRO A 305 24.85 22.80 5.34
N VAL A 306 25.39 21.69 4.85
CA VAL A 306 24.61 20.51 4.46
C VAL A 306 24.92 19.34 5.37
N SER A 307 23.89 18.65 5.82
CA SER A 307 23.99 17.41 6.57
C SER A 307 23.27 16.30 5.82
N LEU A 308 24.04 15.53 5.07
CA LEU A 308 23.54 14.53 4.15
C LEU A 308 23.92 13.10 4.55
N VAL A 309 22.97 12.18 4.51
CA VAL A 309 23.21 10.72 4.64
C VAL A 309 22.69 9.99 3.41
N ILE A 310 23.57 9.25 2.73
CA ILE A 310 23.25 8.50 1.51
C ILE A 310 23.17 7.00 1.84
N TYR A 311 22.00 6.40 1.61
CA TYR A 311 21.74 4.99 1.85
C TYR A 311 22.25 4.13 0.69
N VAL A 312 23.03 3.11 1.04
CA VAL A 312 23.54 2.10 0.12
C VAL A 312 22.94 0.74 0.49
N PRO A 313 22.00 0.21 -0.31
CA PRO A 313 21.45 -1.12 -0.07
C PRO A 313 22.54 -2.17 -0.28
N VAL A 314 22.75 -3.04 0.73
CA VAL A 314 23.70 -4.15 0.63
C VAL A 314 22.94 -5.39 0.15
N LYS A 315 23.24 -5.84 -1.07
CA LYS A 315 22.80 -7.15 -1.55
C LYS A 315 23.72 -8.21 -0.94
N ALA A 316 23.15 -9.35 -0.52
CA ALA A 316 23.84 -10.42 0.23
C ALA A 316 25.14 -10.97 -0.42
N ALA A 317 25.40 -10.68 -1.70
CA ALA A 317 26.54 -11.19 -2.46
C ALA A 317 27.65 -10.17 -2.78
N LYS A 318 27.51 -8.87 -2.44
CA LYS A 318 28.53 -7.85 -2.75
C LYS A 318 28.78 -6.92 -1.57
N THR A 319 29.91 -7.14 -0.88
CA THR A 319 30.29 -6.42 0.33
C THR A 319 31.24 -5.26 0.07
N ASP A 320 31.74 -5.09 -1.16
CA ASP A 320 32.74 -4.05 -1.43
C ASP A 320 32.07 -2.74 -1.88
N GLY A 321 31.92 -1.83 -0.92
CA GLY A 321 31.25 -0.52 -1.06
C GLY A 321 32.09 0.54 -1.79
N GLU A 322 33.25 0.17 -2.34
CA GLU A 322 34.32 1.05 -2.83
C GLU A 322 33.93 1.89 -4.05
N TRP A 323 33.61 1.28 -5.19
CA TRP A 323 32.26 1.43 -5.71
C TRP A 323 31.50 2.76 -5.55
N GLN A 324 30.52 2.65 -4.65
CA GLN A 324 29.56 3.66 -4.27
C GLN A 324 30.26 4.84 -3.61
N ARG A 325 31.29 4.57 -2.79
CA ARG A 325 32.12 5.60 -2.18
C ARG A 325 32.79 6.48 -3.23
N LEU A 326 33.47 5.89 -4.21
CA LEU A 326 34.13 6.63 -5.29
C LEU A 326 33.13 7.41 -6.14
N TYR A 327 31.97 6.83 -6.43
CA TYR A 327 30.89 7.51 -7.15
C TYR A 327 30.43 8.78 -6.40
N VAL A 328 30.10 8.64 -5.12
CA VAL A 328 29.66 9.78 -4.28
C VAL A 328 30.77 10.82 -4.17
N GLN A 329 32.02 10.41 -3.90
CA GLN A 329 33.16 11.33 -3.82
C GLN A 329 33.34 12.15 -5.09
N LYS A 330 33.28 11.50 -6.26
CA LYS A 330 33.41 12.19 -7.56
C LYS A 330 32.26 13.17 -7.82
N LYS A 331 31.04 12.83 -7.40
CA LYS A 331 29.88 13.73 -7.52
C LYS A 331 30.02 14.95 -6.61
N LEU A 332 30.42 14.74 -5.35
CA LEU A 332 30.62 15.82 -4.39
C LEU A 332 31.79 16.74 -4.74
N GLN A 333 32.85 16.23 -5.38
CA GLN A 333 34.00 17.05 -5.83
C GLN A 333 33.59 18.17 -6.80
N ASN A 334 32.53 17.98 -7.57
CA ASN A 334 32.03 18.99 -8.50
C ASN A 334 31.12 20.04 -7.84
N LEU A 335 30.81 19.88 -6.55
CA LEU A 335 29.93 20.75 -5.78
C LEU A 335 30.75 21.65 -4.85
N LYS A 336 30.38 22.92 -4.79
CA LYS A 336 30.94 23.88 -3.83
C LYS A 336 30.10 23.84 -2.55
N LEU A 337 30.35 22.84 -1.71
CA LEU A 337 29.65 22.73 -0.42
C LEU A 337 30.23 23.68 0.62
N HIS A 338 29.36 24.15 1.52
CA HIS A 338 29.76 24.96 2.67
C HIS A 338 30.78 24.19 3.54
N PRO A 339 31.81 24.86 4.14
CA PRO A 339 32.88 24.18 4.89
C PRO A 339 32.42 23.31 6.07
N ASP A 340 31.29 23.67 6.68
CA ASP A 340 30.68 22.91 7.79
C ASP A 340 29.74 21.78 7.33
N SER A 341 29.76 21.44 6.04
CA SER A 341 28.96 20.34 5.51
C SER A 341 29.50 18.98 5.95
N HIS A 342 28.58 18.03 6.12
CA HIS A 342 28.86 16.65 6.51
C HIS A 342 28.09 15.71 5.57
N VAL A 343 28.80 14.76 4.96
CA VAL A 343 28.22 13.74 4.09
C VAL A 343 28.68 12.37 4.53
N SER A 344 27.74 11.46 4.79
CA SER A 344 28.02 10.08 5.21
C SER A 344 27.28 9.07 4.35
N LEU A 345 27.89 7.90 4.12
CA LEU A 345 27.22 6.71 3.60
C LEU A 345 26.66 5.88 4.75
N ALA A 346 25.47 5.30 4.53
CA ALA A 346 24.85 4.34 5.43
C ALA A 346 24.60 3.02 4.68
N TYR A 347 25.34 1.97 5.05
CA TYR A 347 25.20 0.66 4.43
C TYR A 347 24.09 -0.14 5.11
N GLY A 348 23.14 -0.61 4.29
CA GLY A 348 22.03 -1.46 4.71
C GLY A 348 22.48 -2.81 5.27
N VAL A 349 21.56 -3.51 5.93
CA VAL A 349 21.79 -4.87 6.42
C VAL A 349 21.34 -5.85 5.34
N PRO A 350 22.14 -6.89 5.00
CA PRO A 350 21.70 -7.92 4.06
C PRO A 350 20.35 -8.51 4.48
N GLY A 351 19.39 -8.52 3.55
CA GLY A 351 18.04 -9.05 3.77
C GLY A 351 17.07 -8.12 4.50
N SER A 352 17.48 -6.89 4.91
CA SER A 352 16.55 -5.99 5.61
C SER A 352 15.52 -5.33 4.71
N GLY A 353 15.68 -5.34 3.37
CA GLY A 353 14.71 -4.96 2.32
C GLY A 353 14.21 -3.50 2.33
N ASP A 354 14.01 -2.93 3.50
CA ASP A 354 13.31 -1.70 3.75
C ASP A 354 14.29 -0.52 3.87
N TYR A 355 13.83 0.64 3.44
CA TYR A 355 14.56 1.90 3.50
C TYR A 355 14.45 2.52 4.91
N PRO A 356 15.53 2.61 5.69
CA PRO A 356 15.46 2.92 7.13
C PRO A 356 15.39 4.43 7.40
N ILE A 357 14.36 5.09 6.88
CA ILE A 357 14.20 6.56 6.85
C ILE A 357 14.52 7.24 8.19
N ASN A 358 13.97 6.72 9.30
CA ASN A 358 14.15 7.29 10.64
C ASN A 358 15.59 7.15 11.15
N ALA A 359 16.27 6.05 10.82
CA ALA A 359 17.66 5.85 11.24
C ALA A 359 18.60 6.80 10.48
N LEU A 360 18.35 7.00 9.18
CA LEU A 360 19.11 7.90 8.31
C LEU A 360 18.90 9.37 8.71
N ARG A 361 17.65 9.80 8.90
CA ARG A 361 17.31 11.15 9.37
C ARG A 361 17.98 11.46 10.70
N ASN A 362 17.89 10.54 11.66
CA ASN A 362 18.55 10.70 12.96
C ASN A 362 20.09 10.74 12.86
N ALA A 363 20.69 10.01 11.92
CA ALA A 363 22.12 10.10 11.66
C ALA A 363 22.52 11.47 11.06
N ALA A 364 21.73 11.98 10.11
CA ALA A 364 21.91 13.30 9.52
C ALA A 364 21.75 14.43 10.56
N ILE A 365 20.79 14.32 11.47
CA ILE A 365 20.65 15.30 12.57
C ILE A 365 21.88 15.27 13.50
N ARG A 366 22.44 14.08 13.77
CA ARG A 366 23.57 13.93 14.71
C ARG A 366 24.92 14.38 14.14
N GLN A 367 25.09 14.46 12.83
CA GLN A 367 26.39 14.84 12.23
C GLN A 367 26.57 16.36 12.10
N THR A 368 25.49 17.15 12.05
CA THR A 368 25.58 18.62 11.94
C THR A 368 25.96 19.30 13.27
N ASN A 369 26.57 20.47 13.15
CA ASN A 369 26.98 21.34 14.27
C ASN A 369 26.17 22.64 14.33
N CYS A 370 25.11 22.74 13.53
CA CYS A 370 24.22 23.90 13.48
C CYS A 370 23.13 23.82 14.55
N GLU A 371 22.74 24.98 15.06
CA GLU A 371 21.64 25.17 16.01
C GLU A 371 20.29 25.02 15.30
N TYR A 372 20.19 25.51 14.06
CA TYR A 372 18.98 25.49 13.26
C TYR A 372 19.08 24.45 12.15
N LEU A 373 18.02 23.65 12.00
CA LEU A 373 17.95 22.54 11.06
C LEU A 373 16.77 22.73 10.14
N LEU A 374 17.01 22.69 8.83
CA LEU A 374 15.99 22.52 7.81
C LEU A 374 15.95 21.05 7.40
N THR A 375 14.99 20.29 7.92
CA THR A 375 14.79 18.91 7.49
C THR A 375 13.93 18.86 6.24
N ALA A 376 14.47 18.30 5.15
CA ALA A 376 13.74 18.18 3.88
C ALA A 376 14.09 16.87 3.18
N ASP A 377 13.12 16.26 2.50
CA ASP A 377 13.41 15.14 1.60
C ASP A 377 14.18 15.64 0.37
N ALA A 378 14.98 14.76 -0.24
CA ALA A 378 15.90 15.13 -1.31
C ALA A 378 15.22 15.68 -2.59
N ASP A 379 13.92 15.44 -2.74
CA ASP A 379 13.14 15.91 -3.87
C ASP A 379 12.59 17.36 -3.65
N PHE A 380 12.74 17.90 -2.44
CA PHE A 380 12.37 19.30 -2.15
C PHE A 380 13.54 20.24 -2.41
N GLN A 381 13.26 21.31 -3.14
CA GLN A 381 14.21 22.37 -3.46
C GLN A 381 13.84 23.63 -2.66
N PRO A 382 14.56 23.94 -1.56
CA PRO A 382 14.41 25.23 -0.90
C PRO A 382 14.82 26.37 -1.83
N SER A 383 14.25 27.56 -1.63
CA SER A 383 14.73 28.74 -2.34
C SER A 383 16.19 29.04 -1.95
N PRO A 384 17.03 29.57 -2.86
CA PRO A 384 18.45 29.80 -2.57
C PRO A 384 18.70 30.71 -1.36
N ASP A 385 17.82 31.69 -1.16
CA ASP A 385 17.85 32.68 -0.08
C ASP A 385 17.21 32.21 1.24
N PHE A 386 16.67 30.98 1.27
CA PHE A 386 15.97 30.46 2.43
C PHE A 386 16.86 30.33 3.67
N SER A 387 18.15 30.00 3.47
CA SER A 387 19.14 29.92 4.56
C SER A 387 19.41 31.26 5.24
N GLN A 388 19.28 32.37 4.50
CA GLN A 388 19.55 33.73 4.97
C GLN A 388 18.31 34.40 5.60
N THR A 389 17.12 34.01 5.16
CA THR A 389 15.83 34.58 5.60
C THR A 389 15.29 33.93 6.88
N LEU A 390 15.63 32.66 7.15
CA LEU A 390 15.17 31.93 8.33
C LEU A 390 15.56 32.55 9.69
N PRO A 391 16.79 33.08 9.89
CA PRO A 391 17.15 33.75 11.16
C PRO A 391 16.28 34.96 11.52
N SER A 392 15.49 35.51 10.59
CA SER A 392 14.52 36.57 10.88
C SER A 392 13.14 36.05 11.32
N PHE A 393 12.88 34.75 11.20
CA PHE A 393 11.57 34.12 11.43
C PHE A 393 11.63 33.03 12.52
N TYR A 394 12.32 33.27 13.63
CA TYR A 394 12.48 32.29 14.72
C TYR A 394 11.14 31.89 15.38
N GLU A 395 10.39 31.01 14.70
CA GLU A 395 9.34 30.15 15.27
C GLU A 395 8.90 29.01 14.34
N VAL A 396 9.63 28.64 13.29
CA VAL A 396 9.17 27.59 12.36
C VAL A 396 10.07 26.35 12.41
N ILE A 397 9.61 25.36 13.18
CA ILE A 397 9.92 23.95 12.99
C ILE A 397 9.18 23.51 11.71
N ILE A 398 9.88 23.32 10.60
CA ILE A 398 9.31 22.61 9.44
C ILE A 398 9.72 21.14 9.54
N VAL A 399 8.83 20.35 10.12
CA VAL A 399 8.77 18.90 9.91
C VAL A 399 7.84 18.68 8.72
N ALA A 400 8.38 18.13 7.65
CA ALA A 400 7.61 17.36 6.67
C ALA A 400 7.93 15.87 6.85
#